data_AF-A0A963GLE8-F1
#
_entry.id   AF-A0A963GLE8-F1
#
_cell.length_a   1.000
_cell.length_b   1.000
_cell.length_c   1.000
_cell.angle_alpha   90.00
_cell.angle_beta   90.00
_cell.angle_gamma   90.00
#
_symmetry.space_group_name_H-M   'P 1'
#
loop_
_entity.id
_entity.type
_entity.pdbx_description
1 polymer ?
#
loop_
_entity_poly.entity_id
_entity_poly.type
_entity_poly.pdbx_seq_one_letter_code
_entity_poly.pdbx_strand_id
1 'polypeptide(L)'
;FERVYVAGDSGSFPGPDWMPKQAHMADLQAEAAARNILAELKGEPATATFRTELMCIVDSLDSGMLVARSERRNIVLPSSRIFHWMKRGFEHAYLRRYR
;
A
#
# COMPACT_ATOMS: atom_id res chain seq x y z
N PHE A 1 4.06 -22.23 10.96
CA PHE A 1 4.67 -21.28 11.90
C PHE A 1 3.57 -20.40 12.46
N GLU A 2 3.40 -20.32 13.78
CA GLU A 2 2.26 -19.64 14.42
C GLU A 2 2.49 -18.14 14.63
N ARG A 3 3.73 -17.72 14.91
CA ARG A 3 4.11 -16.33 15.23
C ARG A 3 5.03 -15.71 14.18
N VAL A 4 4.81 -16.04 12.92
CA VAL A 4 5.58 -15.53 11.80
C VAL A 4 4.65 -14.73 10.91
N TYR A 5 4.96 -13.44 10.79
CA TYR A 5 4.21 -12.48 9.99
C TYR A 5 5.02 -12.09 8.75
N VAL A 6 4.33 -11.79 7.66
CA VAL A 6 4.92 -11.36 6.40
C VAL A 6 4.17 -10.12 5.89
N ALA A 7 4.88 -9.20 5.25
CA ALA A 7 4.31 -8.02 4.62
C ALA A 7 5.12 -7.64 3.36
N GLY A 8 4.47 -6.91 2.46
CA GLY A 8 5.04 -6.49 1.18
C GLY A 8 5.24 -7.65 0.21
N ASP A 9 6.21 -7.49 -0.68
CA ASP A 9 6.38 -8.34 -1.86
C ASP A 9 6.70 -9.81 -1.54
N SER A 10 7.23 -10.05 -0.33
CA SER A 10 7.51 -11.38 0.21
C SER A 10 6.26 -12.19 0.58
N GLY A 11 5.11 -11.53 0.74
CA GLY A 11 3.84 -12.16 1.09
C GLY A 11 3.10 -12.75 -0.11
N SER A 12 2.35 -13.83 0.14
CA SER A 12 1.31 -14.34 -0.75
C SER A 12 0.00 -14.34 0.01
N PHE A 13 -0.92 -13.49 -0.41
CA PHE A 13 -2.20 -13.28 0.28
C PHE A 13 -3.36 -13.65 -0.64
N PRO A 14 -4.49 -14.13 -0.09
CA PRO A 14 -5.71 -14.27 -0.89
C PRO A 14 -6.16 -12.88 -1.34
N GLY A 15 -6.68 -12.79 -2.55
CA GLY A 15 -7.12 -11.54 -3.13
C GLY A 15 -7.46 -11.71 -4.60
N PRO A 16 -7.98 -10.65 -5.24
CA PRO A 16 -8.23 -10.67 -6.66
C PRO A 16 -6.93 -10.78 -7.47
N ASP A 17 -7.01 -11.31 -8.69
CA ASP A 17 -5.84 -11.54 -9.58
C ASP A 17 -4.99 -10.29 -9.86
N TRP A 18 -5.59 -9.11 -9.71
CA TRP A 18 -4.92 -7.83 -9.94
C TRP A 18 -4.27 -7.25 -8.69
N MET A 19 -4.37 -7.91 -7.53
CA MET A 19 -3.87 -7.39 -6.25
C MET A 19 -2.40 -6.99 -6.39
N PRO A 20 -2.07 -5.70 -6.21
CA PRO A 20 -0.74 -5.22 -6.51
C PRO A 20 0.24 -5.54 -5.37
N LYS A 21 1.50 -5.82 -5.74
CA LYS A 21 2.64 -5.83 -4.84
C LYS A 21 3.34 -4.47 -4.90
N GLN A 22 2.76 -3.50 -4.20
CA GLN A 22 3.19 -2.10 -4.20
C GLN A 22 3.41 -1.60 -2.76
N ALA A 23 4.17 -0.51 -2.60
CA ALA A 23 4.46 0.06 -1.29
C ALA A 23 3.20 0.37 -0.45
N HIS A 24 2.16 0.94 -1.06
CA HIS A 24 0.89 1.22 -0.36
C HIS A 24 0.22 -0.06 0.19
N MET A 25 0.24 -1.17 -0.57
CA MET A 25 -0.24 -2.46 -0.08
C MET A 25 0.67 -3.03 1.02
N ALA A 26 1.98 -2.86 0.88
CA ALA A 26 2.95 -3.28 1.89
C ALA A 26 2.72 -2.54 3.22
N ASP A 27 2.44 -1.25 3.19
CA ASP A 27 2.12 -0.45 4.37
C ASP A 27 0.84 -0.95 5.07
N LEU A 28 -0.23 -1.22 4.31
CA LEU A 28 -1.47 -1.79 4.86
C LEU A 28 -1.26 -3.18 5.47
N GLN A 29 -0.46 -4.03 4.82
CA GLN A 29 -0.10 -5.35 5.32
C GLN A 29 0.75 -5.26 6.59
N ALA A 30 1.73 -4.34 6.63
CA ALA A 30 2.57 -4.10 7.79
C ALA A 30 1.76 -3.57 8.99
N GLU A 31 0.77 -2.69 8.74
CA GLU A 31 -0.14 -2.20 9.78
C GLU A 31 -0.99 -3.34 10.38
N ALA A 32 -1.55 -4.20 9.53
CA ALA A 32 -2.31 -5.37 9.99
C ALA A 32 -1.43 -6.35 10.78
N ALA A 33 -0.22 -6.65 10.28
CA ALA A 33 0.73 -7.50 10.97
C ALA A 33 1.13 -6.93 12.34
N ALA A 34 1.48 -5.64 12.41
CA ALA A 34 1.85 -4.98 13.66
C ALA A 34 0.72 -4.98 14.69
N ARG A 35 -0.54 -4.75 14.25
CA ARG A 35 -1.72 -4.85 15.14
C ARG A 35 -1.91 -6.25 15.70
N ASN A 36 -1.77 -7.27 14.85
CA ASN A 36 -1.93 -8.67 15.27
C ASN A 36 -0.83 -9.10 16.23
N ILE A 37 0.43 -8.75 15.96
CA ILE A 37 1.55 -8.99 16.90
C ILE A 37 1.24 -8.37 18.26
N LEU A 38 0.76 -7.12 18.30
CA LEU A 38 0.42 -6.45 19.55
C LEU A 38 -0.75 -7.12 20.29
N ALA A 39 -1.76 -7.60 19.56
CA ALA A 39 -2.90 -8.32 20.15
C ALA A 39 -2.43 -9.63 20.80
N GLU A 40 -1.61 -10.42 20.10
CA GLU A 40 -1.07 -11.67 20.64
C GLU A 40 -0.23 -11.44 21.89
N LEU A 41 0.59 -10.38 21.92
CA LEU A 41 1.38 -10.01 23.11
C LEU A 41 0.51 -9.68 24.34
N LYS A 42 -0.75 -9.30 24.12
CA LYS A 42 -1.74 -9.05 25.18
C LYS A 42 -2.60 -10.27 25.52
N GLY A 43 -2.42 -11.39 24.82
CA GLY A 43 -3.31 -12.55 24.93
C GLY A 43 -4.67 -12.36 24.25
N GLU A 44 -4.77 -11.40 23.33
CA GLU A 44 -5.96 -11.11 22.54
C GLU A 44 -5.91 -11.81 21.17
N PRO A 45 -7.05 -12.10 20.52
CA PRO A 45 -7.07 -12.74 19.21
C PRO A 45 -6.57 -11.81 18.09
N ALA A 46 -5.65 -12.32 17.27
CA ALA A 46 -5.13 -11.65 16.08
C ALA A 46 -6.14 -11.72 14.90
N THR A 47 -6.97 -10.70 14.75
CA THR A 47 -8.04 -10.66 13.74
C THR A 47 -7.93 -9.50 12.75
N ALA A 48 -6.91 -8.66 12.87
CA ALA A 48 -6.73 -7.52 11.97
C ALA A 48 -6.42 -7.99 10.55
N THR A 49 -7.13 -7.42 9.59
CA THR A 49 -6.95 -7.64 8.15
C THR A 49 -6.63 -6.32 7.47
N PHE A 50 -6.25 -6.39 6.18
CA PHE A 50 -5.98 -5.22 5.35
C PHE A 50 -6.93 -5.18 4.15
N ARG A 51 -7.11 -3.98 3.60
CA ARG A 51 -7.93 -3.79 2.39
C ARG A 51 -7.05 -4.00 1.15
N THR A 52 -7.63 -4.60 0.11
CA THR A 52 -6.96 -4.73 -1.18
C THR A 52 -7.25 -3.50 -2.05
N GLU A 53 -6.23 -2.67 -2.24
CA GLU A 53 -6.33 -1.45 -3.04
C GLU A 53 -5.02 -1.11 -3.77
N LEU A 54 -5.18 -0.58 -4.98
CA LEU A 54 -4.15 -0.02 -5.82
C LEU A 54 -4.25 1.49 -5.77
N MET A 55 -3.13 2.17 -5.56
CA MET A 55 -3.03 3.61 -5.72
C MET A 55 -1.60 3.94 -6.09
N CYS A 56 -1.39 4.40 -7.32
CA CYS A 56 -0.08 4.79 -7.80
C CYS A 56 -0.16 6.02 -8.69
N ILE A 57 0.90 6.81 -8.64
CA ILE A 57 1.17 7.83 -9.66
C ILE A 57 2.25 7.26 -10.57
N VAL A 58 1.90 7.09 -11.84
CA VAL A 58 2.85 6.75 -12.90
C VAL A 58 3.39 8.08 -13.45
N ASP A 59 4.68 8.31 -13.29
CA ASP A 59 5.34 9.57 -13.64
C ASP A 59 6.20 9.39 -14.89
N SER A 60 6.06 10.30 -15.85
CA SER A 60 6.77 10.35 -17.13
C SER A 60 7.78 11.51 -17.18
N LEU A 61 8.25 11.98 -16.02
CA LEU A 61 9.24 13.05 -15.79
C LEU A 61 8.71 14.49 -15.94
N ASP A 62 7.80 14.74 -16.88
CA ASP A 62 7.20 16.07 -17.09
C ASP A 62 5.69 16.13 -16.78
N SER A 63 5.09 14.97 -16.61
CA SER A 63 3.67 14.73 -16.41
C SER A 63 3.48 13.39 -15.69
N GLY A 64 2.33 13.19 -15.05
CA GLY A 64 2.02 11.92 -14.42
C GLY A 64 0.54 11.59 -14.50
N MET A 65 0.20 10.36 -14.16
CA MET A 65 -1.17 9.84 -14.17
C MET A 65 -1.46 9.13 -12.85
N LEU A 66 -2.61 9.45 -12.25
CA LEU A 66 -3.12 8.72 -11.09
C LEU A 66 -3.90 7.49 -11.56
N VAL A 67 -3.50 6.33 -11.06
CA VAL A 67 -4.21 5.06 -11.20
C VAL A 67 -4.63 4.61 -9.81
N ALA A 68 -5.92 4.35 -9.64
CA ALA A 68 -6.47 3.84 -8.39
C ALA A 68 -7.46 2.71 -8.68
N ARG A 69 -7.36 1.62 -7.93
CA ARG A 69 -8.26 0.47 -8.06
C ARG A 69 -8.61 -0.06 -6.69
N SER A 70 -9.88 -0.36 -6.48
CA SER A 70 -10.39 -1.17 -5.39
C SER A 70 -11.30 -2.24 -5.95
N GLU A 71 -11.87 -3.10 -5.10
CA GLU A 71 -12.87 -4.08 -5.53
C GLU A 71 -14.10 -3.44 -6.19
N ARG A 72 -14.41 -2.19 -5.84
CA ARG A 72 -15.63 -1.50 -6.31
C ARG A 72 -15.37 -0.46 -7.40
N ARG A 73 -14.14 0.02 -7.55
CA ARG A 73 -13.82 1.17 -8.42
C ARG A 73 -12.50 0.94 -9.14
N ASN A 74 -12.44 1.38 -10.39
CA ASN A 74 -11.22 1.43 -11.16
C ASN A 74 -11.15 2.79 -11.84
N ILE A 75 -10.15 3.59 -11.49
CA ILE A 75 -10.00 4.98 -11.90
C ILE A 75 -8.62 5.15 -12.51
N VAL A 76 -8.59 5.70 -13.71
CA VAL A 76 -7.39 6.14 -14.40
C VAL A 76 -7.65 7.58 -14.81
N LEU A 77 -6.90 8.52 -14.25
CA LEU A 77 -7.03 9.94 -14.59
C LEU A 77 -6.09 10.27 -15.76
N PRO A 78 -6.44 11.22 -16.64
CA PRO A 78 -5.56 11.60 -17.74
C PRO A 78 -4.22 12.15 -17.22
N SER A 79 -3.18 12.00 -18.03
CA SER A 79 -1.85 12.52 -17.68
C SER A 79 -1.89 14.04 -17.53
N SER A 80 -1.28 14.55 -16.46
CA SER A 80 -1.20 15.98 -16.15
C SER A 80 0.05 16.30 -15.33
N ARG A 81 0.55 17.54 -15.47
CA ARG A 81 1.71 18.04 -14.70
C ARG A 81 1.43 18.06 -13.19
N ILE A 82 0.16 18.13 -12.78
CA ILE A 82 -0.23 18.12 -11.36
C ILE A 82 0.26 16.84 -10.68
N PHE A 83 0.11 15.68 -11.34
CA PHE A 83 0.48 14.40 -10.74
C PHE A 83 1.99 14.22 -10.62
N HIS A 84 2.79 14.75 -11.55
CA HIS A 84 4.24 14.79 -11.41
C HIS A 84 4.66 15.53 -10.12
N TRP A 85 4.14 16.75 -9.92
CA TRP A 85 4.43 17.53 -8.72
C TRP A 85 3.91 16.86 -7.44
N MET A 86 2.74 16.22 -7.52
CA MET A 86 2.20 15.43 -6.41
C MET A 86 3.12 14.27 -6.03
N LYS A 87 3.69 13.54 -7.01
CA LYS A 87 4.64 12.46 -6.77
C LYS A 87 5.93 12.96 -6.12
N ARG A 88 6.48 14.08 -6.61
CA ARG A 88 7.67 14.73 -6.02
C ARG A 88 7.43 15.19 -4.59
N GLY A 89 6.27 15.79 -4.31
CA GLY A 89 5.85 16.18 -2.97
C GLY A 89 5.70 14.98 -2.04
N PHE A 90 5.05 13.91 -2.52
CA PHE A 90 4.92 12.65 -1.78
C PHE A 90 6.27 12.03 -1.43
N GLU A 91 7.18 11.93 -2.41
CA GLU A 91 8.54 11.41 -2.20
C GLU A 91 9.28 12.18 -1.12
N HIS A 92 9.27 13.52 -1.20
CA HIS A 92 9.91 14.38 -0.21
C HIS A 92 9.33 14.16 1.19
N ALA A 93 7.99 14.17 1.32
CA ALA A 93 7.33 13.96 2.60
C ALA A 93 7.60 12.56 3.18
N TYR A 94 7.59 11.53 2.33
CA TYR A 94 7.85 10.14 2.73
C TYR A 94 9.29 9.96 3.23
N LEU A 95 10.29 10.43 2.47
CA LEU A 95 11.70 10.30 2.83
C LEU A 95 12.09 11.09 4.08
N ARG A 96 11.41 12.21 4.37
CA ARG A 96 11.62 12.99 5.59
C ARG A 96 11.37 12.23 6.89
N ARG A 97 10.61 11.12 6.83
CA ARG A 97 10.38 10.27 8.00
C ARG A 97 11.54 9.32 8.30
N TYR A 98 12.40 9.08 7.32
CA TYR A 98 13.48 8.09 7.36
C TYR A 98 14.88 8.69 7.28
N ARG A 99 14.97 10.02 7.16
CA ARG A 99 16.19 10.81 7.26
C ARG A 99 16.18 11.57 8.56
#